data_AF-A0A936NEX5-F1
#
_entry.id   AF-A0A936NEX5-F1
#
_cell.length_a   1.000
_cell.length_b   1.000
_cell.length_c   1.000
_cell.angle_alpha   90.00
_cell.angle_beta   90.00
_cell.angle_gamma   90.00
#
_symmetry.space_group_name_H-M   'P 1'
#
loop_
_entity.id
_entity.type
_entity.pdbx_description
1 polymer ?
#
loop_
_entity_poly.entity_id
_entity_poly.type
_entity_poly.pdbx_seq_one_letter_code
_entity_poly.pdbx_strand_id
1 'polypeptide(L)'
;MRYLVLIAVVILMPLAGCTTPIPTSARLMGKVPMSVDQPAHSRPSRPTQSLATLPPERQAVPFLTSLPSRSAIVQSAARLVGARTIMSQGKRIAYDCAGVARAVYLAHGIDLYRAISQDVNANGVRLIYNHVHRHGVLHRGPDVRPGDLVFFDNTWDFNGDGKANDPLTHIGIVEEVEPDGTVVFISRVASAIERYRMNLEQPHIHRTGDGRVLNDYIRRKHPTDPAHTARLTGELFAFYGNLLSPWEDLPGEDTIVQIQDRQDLPNPPVSTILPP
;
A
#
# COMPACT_ATOMS: atom_id res chain seq x y z
N MET A 1 41.74 -43.85 34.51
CA MET A 1 42.01 -42.63 33.72
C MET A 1 41.30 -41.47 34.39
N ARG A 2 42.06 -40.47 34.82
CA ARG A 2 41.59 -39.27 35.53
C ARG A 2 41.11 -38.25 34.50
N TYR A 3 39.86 -37.82 34.55
CA TYR A 3 39.38 -36.69 33.74
C TYR A 3 39.50 -35.39 34.55
N LEU A 4 40.35 -34.49 34.04
CA LEU A 4 40.51 -33.12 34.48
C LEU A 4 39.23 -32.33 34.16
N VAL A 5 38.64 -31.68 35.18
CA VAL A 5 37.59 -30.68 35.02
C VAL A 5 38.26 -29.31 34.90
N LEU A 6 38.13 -28.65 33.74
CA LEU A 6 38.53 -27.27 33.53
C LEU A 6 37.33 -26.36 33.86
N ILE A 7 37.38 -25.72 35.03
CA ILE A 7 36.42 -24.68 35.44
C ILE A 7 36.89 -23.36 34.83
N ALA A 8 36.12 -22.81 33.90
CA ALA A 8 36.30 -21.44 33.41
C ALA A 8 35.58 -20.48 34.37
N VAL A 9 36.36 -19.66 35.08
CA VAL A 9 35.86 -18.58 35.93
C VAL A 9 35.59 -17.36 35.06
N VAL A 10 34.32 -17.00 34.86
CA VAL A 10 33.91 -15.75 34.22
C VAL A 10 33.76 -14.69 35.30
N ILE A 11 34.62 -13.67 35.25
CA ILE A 11 34.62 -12.51 36.15
C ILE A 11 33.50 -11.56 35.71
N LEU A 12 32.53 -11.34 36.59
CA LEU A 12 31.42 -10.40 36.40
C LEU A 12 31.82 -9.02 36.97
N MET A 13 32.04 -8.03 36.11
CA MET A 13 32.22 -6.62 36.51
C MET A 13 30.85 -5.90 36.51
N PRO A 14 30.43 -5.25 37.62
CA PRO A 14 29.24 -4.41 37.62
C PRO A 14 29.55 -3.00 37.11
N LEU A 15 28.91 -2.62 36.00
CA LEU A 15 28.83 -1.23 35.56
C LEU A 15 27.72 -0.53 36.36
N ALA A 16 28.12 0.42 37.21
CA ALA A 16 27.22 1.32 37.90
C ALA A 16 26.65 2.35 36.90
N GLY A 17 25.36 2.21 36.57
CA GLY A 17 24.59 3.21 35.83
C GLY A 17 23.81 4.10 36.78
N CYS A 18 24.14 5.39 36.82
CA CYS A 18 23.37 6.42 37.51
C CYS A 18 22.09 6.74 36.72
N THR A 19 20.92 6.54 37.32
CA THR A 19 19.64 7.01 36.80
C THR A 19 19.14 8.17 37.64
N THR A 20 19.00 9.36 37.06
CA THR A 20 18.27 10.49 37.65
C THR A 20 16.80 10.42 37.24
N PRO A 21 15.85 10.71 38.16
CA PRO A 21 14.43 10.72 37.82
C PRO A 21 13.99 12.07 37.22
N ILE A 22 13.14 11.99 36.20
CA ILE A 22 12.43 13.12 35.58
C ILE A 22 11.19 13.44 36.45
N PRO A 23 10.96 14.69 36.86
CA PRO A 23 9.76 15.04 37.64
C PRO A 23 8.54 15.27 36.73
N THR A 24 7.44 14.64 37.14
CA THR A 24 6.08 14.75 36.61
C THR A 24 5.48 16.11 36.99
N SER A 25 5.17 16.98 36.01
CA SER A 25 4.40 18.19 36.26
C SER A 25 2.90 17.90 36.23
N ALA A 26 2.30 17.86 37.42
CA ALA A 26 0.87 17.90 37.62
C ALA A 26 0.31 19.32 37.37
N ARG A 27 -0.84 19.34 36.71
CA ARG A 27 -1.69 20.47 36.37
C ARG A 27 -2.44 20.95 37.62
N LEU A 28 -2.41 22.25 37.93
CA LEU A 28 -3.31 22.88 38.91
C LEU A 28 -3.75 24.26 38.42
N MET A 29 -5.08 24.44 38.43
CA MET A 29 -5.81 25.65 38.04
C MET A 29 -5.60 26.79 39.04
N GLY A 30 -5.56 28.03 38.55
CA GLY A 30 -5.62 29.26 39.35
C GLY A 30 -6.32 30.37 38.57
N LYS A 31 -7.34 30.98 39.20
CA LYS A 31 -8.29 31.97 38.68
C LYS A 31 -7.72 33.38 38.44
N VAL A 32 -8.43 34.07 37.55
CA VAL A 32 -8.51 35.50 37.12
C VAL A 32 -8.30 36.56 38.23
N PRO A 33 -7.97 37.82 37.88
CA PRO A 33 -9.04 38.82 37.74
C PRO A 33 -8.92 39.81 36.56
N MET A 34 -10.08 40.42 36.27
CA MET A 34 -10.41 41.46 35.29
C MET A 34 -9.62 42.76 35.42
N SER A 35 -9.51 43.46 34.29
CA SER A 35 -9.99 44.85 34.05
C SER A 35 -8.94 45.65 33.29
N VAL A 36 -9.34 46.30 32.20
CA VAL A 36 -9.01 47.71 31.90
C VAL A 36 -9.95 48.18 30.79
N ASP A 37 -10.42 49.39 31.00
CA ASP A 37 -11.43 50.20 30.33
C ASP A 37 -11.29 50.42 28.83
N GLN A 38 -12.44 50.65 28.20
CA GLN A 38 -12.63 51.30 26.90
C GLN A 38 -13.42 52.60 27.17
N PRO A 39 -13.06 53.76 26.58
CA PRO A 39 -13.82 54.28 25.42
C PRO A 39 -12.88 55.13 24.49
N ALA A 40 -13.20 55.72 23.34
CA ALA A 40 -14.40 56.03 22.59
C ALA A 40 -14.00 56.28 21.10
N HIS A 41 -14.99 56.20 20.21
CA HIS A 41 -15.16 56.95 18.95
C HIS A 41 -13.95 57.45 18.15
N SER A 42 -13.79 56.91 16.94
CA SER A 42 -13.78 57.74 15.72
C SER A 42 -13.98 56.88 14.46
N ARG A 43 -14.89 57.33 13.60
CA ARG A 43 -15.17 56.76 12.28
C ARG A 43 -14.48 57.66 11.25
N PRO A 44 -13.60 57.12 10.40
CA PRO A 44 -13.35 57.74 9.10
C PRO A 44 -13.80 56.82 7.97
N SER A 45 -14.59 57.41 7.07
CA SER A 45 -14.46 57.32 5.61
C SER A 45 -14.24 55.96 4.96
N ARG A 46 -15.29 55.50 4.27
CA ARG A 46 -15.29 54.50 3.19
C ARG A 46 -14.05 54.66 2.28
N PRO A 47 -13.19 53.64 2.13
CA PRO A 47 -12.22 53.61 1.05
C PRO A 47 -12.98 53.40 -0.27
N THR A 48 -12.78 54.30 -1.21
CA THR A 48 -13.04 54.11 -2.64
C THR A 48 -12.47 52.75 -3.03
N GLN A 49 -13.32 51.85 -3.52
CA GLN A 49 -12.90 50.60 -4.15
C GLN A 49 -12.13 50.99 -5.43
N SER A 50 -10.82 51.16 -5.28
CA SER A 50 -9.89 51.03 -6.40
C SER A 50 -10.03 49.60 -6.90
N LEU A 51 -10.39 49.43 -8.18
CA LEU A 51 -10.34 48.14 -8.86
C LEU A 51 -8.92 47.61 -8.72
N ALA A 52 -8.72 46.74 -7.73
CA ALA A 52 -7.52 45.95 -7.62
C ALA A 52 -7.48 45.05 -8.84
N THR A 53 -6.50 45.28 -9.70
CA THR A 53 -6.04 44.36 -10.74
C THR A 53 -6.02 42.96 -10.15
N LEU A 54 -6.87 42.08 -10.72
CA LEU A 54 -6.92 40.68 -10.34
C LEU A 54 -5.50 40.10 -10.43
N PRO A 55 -5.03 39.35 -9.41
CA PRO A 55 -3.76 38.66 -9.50
C PRO A 55 -3.77 37.75 -10.74
N PRO A 56 -2.64 37.58 -11.44
CA PRO A 56 -2.56 36.75 -12.62
C PRO A 56 -3.15 35.39 -12.27
N GLU A 57 -4.14 35.03 -13.07
CA GLU A 57 -4.80 33.75 -13.12
C GLU A 57 -3.82 32.66 -12.74
N ARG A 58 -4.11 32.02 -11.61
CA ARG A 58 -3.33 30.93 -11.02
C ARG A 58 -3.11 29.93 -12.14
N GLN A 59 -1.93 30.00 -12.78
CA GLN A 59 -1.59 29.19 -13.94
C GLN A 59 -1.92 27.76 -13.58
N ALA A 60 -2.88 27.19 -14.32
CA ALA A 60 -3.21 25.80 -14.22
C ALA A 60 -1.90 25.05 -14.43
N VAL A 61 -1.39 24.45 -13.35
CA VAL A 61 -0.32 23.45 -13.45
C VAL A 61 -0.77 22.46 -14.52
N PRO A 62 0.08 22.17 -15.53
CA PRO A 62 -0.32 21.28 -16.60
C PRO A 62 -0.83 19.99 -15.95
N PHE A 63 -2.12 19.72 -16.16
CA PHE A 63 -2.70 18.42 -15.91
C PHE A 63 -1.78 17.43 -16.62
N LEU A 64 -1.22 16.45 -15.89
CA LEU A 64 -0.30 15.45 -16.45
C LEU A 64 -0.89 14.97 -17.77
N THR A 65 -0.28 15.35 -18.90
CA THR A 65 -0.88 15.16 -20.22
C THR A 65 -0.89 13.69 -20.65
N SER A 66 -0.28 12.80 -19.85
CA SER A 66 -0.42 11.34 -19.93
C SER A 66 0.04 10.70 -18.61
N LEU A 67 -0.61 9.61 -18.19
CA LEU A 67 -0.09 8.72 -17.13
C LEU A 67 1.28 8.16 -17.53
N PRO A 68 2.18 7.86 -16.56
CA PRO A 68 3.46 7.24 -16.89
C PRO A 68 3.25 5.85 -17.51
N SER A 69 4.17 5.45 -18.39
CA SER A 69 4.12 4.10 -18.94
C SER A 69 4.39 3.06 -17.85
N ARG A 70 3.72 1.92 -17.96
CA ARG A 70 3.95 0.75 -17.09
C ARG A 70 5.42 0.32 -17.07
N SER A 71 6.07 0.33 -18.23
CA SER A 71 7.49 0.00 -18.35
C SER A 71 8.40 0.96 -17.58
N ALA A 72 8.07 2.25 -17.53
CA ALA A 72 8.84 3.22 -16.76
C ALA A 72 8.69 3.02 -15.24
N ILE A 73 7.50 2.65 -14.78
CA ILE A 73 7.24 2.26 -13.38
C ILE A 73 8.07 1.03 -13.01
N VAL A 74 8.01 -0.02 -13.82
CA VAL A 74 8.75 -1.28 -13.60
C VAL A 74 10.26 -1.06 -13.61
N GLN A 75 10.79 -0.29 -14.57
CA GLN A 75 12.22 0.03 -14.61
C GLN A 75 12.70 0.78 -13.37
N SER A 76 11.90 1.73 -12.87
CA SER A 76 12.20 2.43 -11.62
C SER A 76 12.19 1.49 -10.42
N ALA A 77 11.25 0.55 -10.35
CA ALA A 77 11.21 -0.47 -9.30
C ALA A 77 12.44 -1.40 -9.38
N ALA A 78 12.78 -1.89 -10.57
CA ALA A 78 13.92 -2.78 -10.79
C ALA A 78 15.26 -2.17 -10.38
N ARG A 79 15.44 -0.85 -10.54
CA ARG A 79 16.64 -0.12 -10.08
C ARG A 79 16.80 -0.07 -8.56
N LEU A 80 15.72 -0.28 -7.80
CA LEU A 80 15.78 -0.32 -6.34
C LEU A 80 16.13 -1.70 -5.79
N VAL A 81 16.12 -2.75 -6.61
CA VAL A 81 16.52 -4.09 -6.15
C VAL A 81 17.97 -4.06 -5.65
N GLY A 82 18.18 -4.55 -4.42
CA GLY A 82 19.47 -4.52 -3.73
C GLY A 82 19.87 -3.16 -3.13
N ALA A 83 19.10 -2.09 -3.37
CA ALA A 83 19.35 -0.80 -2.73
C ALA A 83 19.09 -0.88 -1.22
N ARG A 84 19.89 -0.14 -0.43
CA ARG A 84 19.78 -0.10 1.04
C ARG A 84 19.18 1.20 1.58
N THR A 85 18.98 2.17 0.71
CA THR A 85 18.41 3.48 0.99
C THR A 85 17.56 3.91 -0.19
N ILE A 86 16.54 4.72 0.07
CA ILE A 86 15.63 5.24 -0.95
C ILE A 86 15.62 6.76 -0.83
N MET A 87 15.85 7.43 -1.96
CA MET A 87 15.86 8.88 -2.06
C MET A 87 14.87 9.31 -3.14
N SER A 88 14.15 10.39 -2.89
CA SER A 88 13.31 11.06 -3.89
C SER A 88 13.48 12.56 -3.77
N GLN A 89 13.84 13.22 -4.87
CA GLN A 89 14.07 14.68 -4.91
C GLN A 89 15.01 15.18 -3.80
N GLY A 90 16.10 14.46 -3.53
CA GLY A 90 17.09 14.80 -2.50
C GLY A 90 16.65 14.52 -1.05
N LYS A 91 15.41 14.03 -0.83
CA LYS A 91 14.90 13.65 0.49
C LYS A 91 14.92 12.14 0.66
N ARG A 92 15.21 11.70 1.88
CA ARG A 92 15.14 10.28 2.25
C ARG A 92 13.69 9.85 2.39
N ILE A 93 13.33 8.72 1.78
CA ILE A 93 12.04 8.05 1.95
C ILE A 93 12.20 6.93 2.97
N ALA A 94 11.13 6.58 3.67
CA ALA A 94 11.10 5.43 4.56
C ALA A 94 11.57 4.17 3.81
N TYR A 95 12.49 3.43 4.41
CA TYR A 95 12.99 2.19 3.84
C TYR A 95 12.09 1.04 4.30
N ASP A 96 10.87 0.99 3.77
CA ASP A 96 9.86 -0.05 3.98
C ASP A 96 9.10 -0.37 2.67
N CYS A 97 8.20 -1.35 2.69
CA CYS A 97 7.46 -1.76 1.48
C CYS A 97 6.64 -0.60 0.87
N ALA A 98 5.97 0.19 1.70
CA ALA A 98 5.18 1.33 1.26
C ALA A 98 6.06 2.47 0.73
N GLY A 99 7.22 2.70 1.34
CA GLY A 99 8.21 3.68 0.91
C GLY A 99 8.87 3.34 -0.41
N VAL A 100 9.13 2.05 -0.69
CA VAL A 100 9.54 1.58 -2.03
C VAL A 100 8.47 1.93 -3.06
N ALA A 101 7.23 1.52 -2.82
CA ALA A 101 6.13 1.78 -3.74
C ALA A 101 5.94 3.29 -3.98
N ARG A 102 5.91 4.09 -2.90
CA ARG A 102 5.78 5.54 -2.98
C ARG A 102 6.94 6.16 -3.75
N ALA A 103 8.18 5.77 -3.51
CA ALA A 103 9.33 6.36 -4.19
C ALA A 103 9.30 6.11 -5.71
N VAL A 104 8.90 4.91 -6.13
CA VAL A 104 8.76 4.58 -7.56
C VAL A 104 7.71 5.48 -8.21
N TYR A 105 6.49 5.55 -7.68
CA TYR A 105 5.41 6.37 -8.26
C TYR A 105 5.71 7.87 -8.18
N LEU A 106 6.34 8.32 -7.10
CA LEU A 106 6.72 9.72 -6.92
C LEU A 106 7.76 10.17 -7.94
N ALA A 107 8.66 9.28 -8.38
CA ALA A 107 9.60 9.56 -9.46
C ALA A 107 8.89 9.84 -10.80
N HIS A 108 7.64 9.41 -10.92
CA HIS A 108 6.76 9.62 -12.08
C HIS A 108 5.64 10.63 -11.82
N GLY A 109 5.77 11.46 -10.77
CA GLY A 109 4.83 12.55 -10.47
C GLY A 109 3.56 12.13 -9.71
N ILE A 110 3.45 10.88 -9.27
CA ILE A 110 2.29 10.36 -8.54
C ILE A 110 2.67 10.18 -7.05
N ASP A 111 2.18 11.07 -6.18
CA ASP A 111 2.35 10.87 -4.73
C ASP A 111 1.21 10.01 -4.16
N LEU A 112 1.51 8.73 -3.93
CA LEU A 112 0.56 7.76 -3.37
C LEU A 112 0.07 8.09 -1.96
N TYR A 113 0.71 9.01 -1.25
CA TYR A 113 0.27 9.44 0.10
C TYR A 113 -0.61 10.70 0.06
N ARG A 114 -0.85 11.26 -1.13
CA ARG A 114 -1.65 12.47 -1.27
C ARG A 114 -3.13 12.17 -1.03
N ALA A 115 -3.62 12.52 0.16
CA ALA A 115 -5.03 12.47 0.55
C ALA A 115 -5.44 13.77 1.28
N ILE A 116 -6.72 14.15 1.20
CA ILE A 116 -7.28 15.37 1.83
C ILE A 116 -7.45 15.19 3.35
N SER A 117 -7.65 13.96 3.84
CA SER A 117 -7.63 13.63 5.27
C SER A 117 -6.50 12.65 5.54
N GLN A 118 -5.53 13.04 6.36
CA GLN A 118 -4.52 12.12 6.85
C GLN A 118 -5.06 11.45 8.12
N ASP A 119 -5.34 10.16 8.03
CA ASP A 119 -5.45 9.33 9.22
C ASP A 119 -4.05 9.26 9.83
N VAL A 120 -3.85 9.96 10.95
CA VAL A 120 -2.56 10.07 11.64
C VAL A 120 -2.03 8.73 12.15
N ASN A 121 -2.88 7.71 12.21
CA ASN A 121 -2.52 6.37 12.68
C ASN A 121 -2.45 5.33 11.54
N ALA A 122 -2.73 5.71 10.29
CA ALA A 122 -2.68 4.77 9.17
C ALA A 122 -1.24 4.38 8.81
N ASN A 123 -1.01 3.08 8.61
CA ASN A 123 0.24 2.60 8.04
C ASN A 123 0.38 3.04 6.56
N GLY A 124 1.60 3.02 6.02
CA GLY A 124 1.87 3.45 4.65
C GLY A 124 1.09 2.68 3.58
N VAL A 125 0.83 1.38 3.79
CA VAL A 125 0.07 0.55 2.85
C VAL A 125 -1.39 1.01 2.79
N ARG A 126 -2.00 1.35 3.94
CA ARG A 126 -3.35 1.92 4.03
C ARG A 126 -3.44 3.25 3.30
N LEU A 127 -2.43 4.12 3.40
CA LEU A 127 -2.39 5.38 2.65
C LEU A 127 -2.40 5.13 1.14
N ILE A 128 -1.59 4.18 0.65
CA ILE A 128 -1.54 3.81 -0.77
C ILE A 128 -2.87 3.19 -1.21
N TYR A 129 -3.44 2.27 -0.43
CA TYR A 129 -4.75 1.70 -0.70
C TYR A 129 -5.81 2.77 -0.87
N ASN A 130 -5.89 3.75 0.05
CA ASN A 130 -6.86 4.83 -0.02
C ASN A 130 -6.68 5.68 -1.30
N HIS A 131 -5.44 5.86 -1.75
CA HIS A 131 -5.15 6.54 -3.00
C HIS A 131 -5.62 5.74 -4.21
N VAL A 132 -5.29 4.44 -4.28
CA VAL A 132 -5.72 3.55 -5.36
C VAL A 132 -7.24 3.43 -5.41
N HIS A 133 -7.90 3.24 -4.27
CA HIS A 133 -9.35 3.14 -4.18
C HIS A 133 -10.07 4.38 -4.75
N ARG A 134 -9.45 5.56 -4.64
CA ARG A 134 -10.03 6.82 -5.13
C ARG A 134 -9.69 7.09 -6.60
N HIS A 135 -8.50 6.74 -7.04
CA HIS A 135 -7.95 7.19 -8.31
C HIS A 135 -7.72 6.08 -9.34
N GLY A 136 -7.95 4.83 -8.95
CA GLY A 136 -7.72 3.66 -9.79
C GLY A 136 -8.72 2.55 -9.47
N VAL A 137 -8.34 1.32 -9.80
CA VAL A 137 -9.17 0.13 -9.68
C VAL A 137 -8.52 -0.87 -8.74
N LEU A 138 -9.30 -1.44 -7.83
CA LEU A 138 -8.91 -2.57 -7.00
C LEU A 138 -9.60 -3.83 -7.52
N HIS A 139 -8.85 -4.91 -7.72
CA HIS A 139 -9.41 -6.16 -8.23
C HIS A 139 -8.68 -7.40 -7.70
N ARG A 140 -9.35 -8.54 -7.79
CA ARG A 140 -8.75 -9.87 -7.54
C ARG A 140 -8.66 -10.74 -8.81
N GLY A 141 -9.16 -10.21 -9.94
CA GLY A 141 -9.21 -10.91 -11.22
C GLY A 141 -7.84 -11.06 -11.89
N PRO A 142 -7.75 -11.88 -12.95
CA PRO A 142 -6.50 -12.26 -13.60
C PRO A 142 -5.83 -11.13 -14.40
N ASP A 143 -6.50 -10.00 -14.60
CA ASP A 143 -6.03 -8.88 -15.45
C ASP A 143 -4.90 -8.04 -14.83
N VAL A 144 -4.10 -8.62 -13.93
CA VAL A 144 -2.93 -7.99 -13.34
C VAL A 144 -1.87 -7.74 -14.42
N ARG A 145 -1.27 -6.55 -14.39
CA ARG A 145 -0.28 -6.13 -15.37
C ARG A 145 0.99 -5.59 -14.71
N PRO A 146 2.14 -5.63 -15.41
CA PRO A 146 3.34 -4.92 -14.99
C PRO A 146 3.04 -3.47 -14.60
N GLY A 147 3.60 -3.03 -13.48
CA GLY A 147 3.37 -1.73 -12.88
C GLY A 147 2.10 -1.60 -12.04
N ASP A 148 1.27 -2.63 -11.91
CA ASP A 148 0.21 -2.65 -10.89
C ASP A 148 0.82 -2.87 -9.49
N LEU A 149 0.04 -2.53 -8.47
CA LEU A 149 0.37 -2.79 -7.07
C LEU A 149 -0.26 -4.13 -6.65
N VAL A 150 0.44 -4.88 -5.79
CA VAL A 150 -0.09 -6.09 -5.14
C VAL A 150 -0.13 -5.87 -3.64
N PHE A 151 -1.26 -6.16 -3.00
CA PHE A 151 -1.48 -5.96 -1.56
C PHE A 151 -1.61 -7.30 -0.84
N PHE A 152 -1.15 -7.33 0.41
CA PHE A 152 -1.22 -8.50 1.27
C PHE A 152 -1.71 -8.13 2.66
N ASP A 153 -2.41 -9.08 3.27
CA ASP A 153 -2.91 -9.02 4.64
C ASP A 153 -2.07 -9.92 5.56
N ASN A 154 -2.10 -9.66 6.86
CA ASN A 154 -1.59 -10.53 7.92
C ASN A 154 -0.10 -10.90 7.82
N THR A 155 0.71 -10.13 7.08
CA THR A 155 2.15 -10.39 6.90
C THR A 155 3.00 -10.07 8.13
N TRP A 156 2.44 -9.31 9.08
CA TRP A 156 2.95 -9.07 10.42
C TRP A 156 1.80 -8.56 11.31
N ASP A 157 1.96 -8.72 12.62
CA ASP A 157 0.99 -8.27 13.63
C ASP A 157 1.11 -6.74 13.81
N PHE A 158 0.24 -6.00 13.13
CA PHE A 158 0.26 -4.53 13.12
C PHE A 158 -0.34 -3.94 14.39
N ASN A 159 -1.41 -4.54 14.89
CA ASN A 159 -2.13 -4.03 16.06
C ASN A 159 -1.56 -4.57 17.40
N GLY A 160 -0.75 -5.62 17.39
CA GLY A 160 -0.08 -6.18 18.55
C GLY A 160 -0.92 -7.17 19.36
N ASP A 161 -2.03 -7.69 18.84
CA ASP A 161 -2.91 -8.63 19.53
C ASP A 161 -2.54 -10.11 19.33
N GLY A 162 -1.50 -10.38 18.54
CA GLY A 162 -0.99 -11.71 18.26
C GLY A 162 -1.84 -12.54 17.30
N LYS A 163 -2.82 -11.95 16.61
CA LYS A 163 -3.71 -12.65 15.67
C LYS A 163 -3.39 -12.28 14.22
N ALA A 164 -3.84 -13.14 13.30
CA ALA A 164 -3.80 -12.87 11.87
C ALA A 164 -5.10 -12.16 11.45
N ASN A 165 -5.28 -10.91 11.88
CA ASN A 165 -6.46 -10.09 11.62
C ASN A 165 -6.10 -8.65 11.20
N ASP A 166 -4.92 -8.44 10.66
CA ASP A 166 -4.41 -7.15 10.21
C ASP A 166 -4.50 -7.03 8.69
N PRO A 167 -5.47 -6.28 8.15
CA PRO A 167 -5.52 -6.01 6.72
C PRO A 167 -4.47 -4.96 6.33
N LEU A 168 -4.02 -5.02 5.07
CA LEU A 168 -3.11 -4.05 4.46
C LEU A 168 -1.79 -3.91 5.22
N THR A 169 -1.10 -5.02 5.38
CA THR A 169 0.19 -5.08 6.11
C THR A 169 1.38 -5.09 5.17
N HIS A 170 1.19 -5.35 3.87
CA HIS A 170 2.26 -5.31 2.89
C HIS A 170 1.78 -4.90 1.49
N ILE A 171 2.73 -4.41 0.69
CA ILE A 171 2.52 -4.04 -0.70
C ILE A 171 3.75 -4.35 -1.54
N GLY A 172 3.58 -4.58 -2.83
CA GLY A 172 4.66 -4.68 -3.82
C GLY A 172 4.25 -4.07 -5.17
N ILE A 173 5.20 -3.95 -6.08
CA ILE A 173 4.97 -3.52 -7.47
C ILE A 173 5.17 -4.72 -8.39
N VAL A 174 4.17 -5.05 -9.20
CA VAL A 174 4.25 -6.12 -10.19
C VAL A 174 5.29 -5.77 -11.25
N GLU A 175 6.27 -6.63 -11.43
CA GLU A 175 7.30 -6.52 -12.46
C GLU A 175 6.87 -7.28 -13.72
N GLU A 176 6.42 -8.52 -13.57
CA GLU A 176 5.99 -9.38 -14.66
C GLU A 176 4.97 -10.43 -14.20
N VAL A 177 4.26 -11.01 -15.18
CA VAL A 177 3.40 -12.18 -15.00
C VAL A 177 3.94 -13.27 -15.91
N GLU A 178 4.41 -14.36 -15.31
CA GLU A 178 4.95 -15.50 -16.03
C GLU A 178 3.83 -16.30 -16.75
N PRO A 179 4.15 -17.13 -17.76
CA PRO A 179 3.13 -17.87 -18.54
C PRO A 179 2.23 -18.81 -17.72
N ASP A 180 2.66 -19.25 -16.55
CA ASP A 180 1.90 -20.11 -15.62
C ASP A 180 1.08 -19.30 -14.59
N GLY A 181 0.92 -18.00 -14.81
CA GLY A 181 0.20 -17.09 -13.92
C GLY A 181 1.00 -16.67 -12.67
N THR A 182 2.26 -17.08 -12.54
CA THR A 182 3.12 -16.61 -11.43
C THR A 182 3.41 -15.13 -11.59
N VAL A 183 2.98 -14.33 -10.63
CA VAL A 183 3.29 -12.90 -10.54
C VAL A 183 4.64 -12.71 -9.87
N VAL A 184 5.56 -12.05 -10.57
CA VAL A 184 6.81 -11.56 -10.00
C VAL A 184 6.62 -10.10 -9.62
N PHE A 185 6.93 -9.76 -8.37
CA PHE A 185 6.79 -8.41 -7.87
C PHE A 185 8.02 -7.98 -7.06
N ILE A 186 8.28 -6.68 -7.06
CA ILE A 186 9.36 -6.05 -6.30
C ILE A 186 8.77 -5.45 -5.04
N SER A 187 9.37 -5.78 -3.90
CA SER A 187 9.03 -5.18 -2.61
C SER A 187 10.23 -5.18 -1.69
N ARG A 188 10.09 -4.51 -0.54
CA ARG A 188 10.98 -4.67 0.60
C ARG A 188 10.34 -5.57 1.65
N VAL A 189 10.79 -6.83 1.73
CA VAL A 189 10.48 -7.73 2.84
C VAL A 189 11.70 -7.80 3.76
N ALA A 190 11.47 -7.82 5.07
CA ALA A 190 12.52 -7.83 6.08
C ALA A 190 13.57 -6.71 5.87
N SER A 191 14.77 -7.05 5.41
CA SER A 191 15.91 -6.12 5.30
C SER A 191 16.24 -5.65 3.88
N ALA A 192 15.65 -6.24 2.84
CA ALA A 192 16.11 -6.06 1.47
C ALA A 192 14.97 -5.79 0.49
N ILE A 193 15.27 -5.01 -0.55
CA ILE A 193 14.43 -4.83 -1.72
C ILE A 193 14.78 -5.93 -2.73
N GLU A 194 13.86 -6.84 -2.98
CA GLU A 194 14.08 -8.05 -3.81
C GLU A 194 12.86 -8.36 -4.67
N ARG A 195 13.00 -9.39 -5.52
CA ARG A 195 11.91 -9.96 -6.33
C ARG A 195 11.29 -11.14 -5.59
N TYR A 196 9.98 -11.15 -5.56
CA TYR A 196 9.16 -12.17 -4.92
C TYR A 196 8.16 -12.73 -5.91
N ARG A 197 7.77 -13.99 -5.71
CA ARG A 197 6.84 -14.73 -6.56
C ARG A 197 5.55 -15.00 -5.83
N MET A 198 4.45 -14.99 -6.57
CA MET A 198 3.12 -15.34 -6.09
C MET A 198 2.35 -16.06 -7.20
N ASN A 199 1.87 -17.26 -6.91
CA ASN A 199 1.00 -18.01 -7.80
C ASN A 199 -0.30 -18.34 -7.06
N LEU A 200 -1.41 -17.80 -7.56
CA LEU A 200 -2.73 -17.92 -6.94
C LEU A 200 -3.46 -19.23 -7.32
N GLU A 201 -3.00 -19.96 -8.33
CA GLU A 201 -3.52 -21.30 -8.64
C GLU A 201 -3.02 -22.33 -7.62
N GLN A 202 -1.83 -22.10 -7.06
CA GLN A 202 -1.22 -22.97 -6.06
C GLN A 202 -0.75 -22.18 -4.82
N PRO A 203 -1.68 -21.51 -4.09
CA PRO A 203 -1.32 -20.50 -3.10
C PRO A 203 -0.54 -21.06 -1.90
N HIS A 204 -0.76 -22.33 -1.55
CA HIS A 204 -0.12 -23.01 -0.42
C HIS A 204 1.21 -23.68 -0.79
N ILE A 205 1.65 -23.59 -2.04
CA ILE A 205 2.87 -24.26 -2.53
C ILE A 205 4.01 -23.23 -2.63
N HIS A 206 5.03 -23.39 -1.79
CA HIS A 206 6.25 -22.59 -1.89
C HIS A 206 7.03 -22.92 -3.16
N ARG A 207 7.24 -24.22 -3.40
CA ARG A 207 8.11 -24.74 -4.46
C ARG A 207 7.52 -26.03 -5.03
N THR A 208 7.59 -26.18 -6.34
CA THR A 208 7.21 -27.40 -7.06
C THR A 208 8.21 -28.53 -6.81
N GLY A 209 7.85 -29.76 -7.22
CA GLY A 209 8.71 -30.93 -7.09
C GLY A 209 10.03 -30.84 -7.88
N ASP A 210 10.05 -30.10 -9.00
CA ASP A 210 11.23 -29.82 -9.82
C ASP A 210 12.04 -28.60 -9.34
N GLY A 211 11.59 -27.94 -8.27
CA GLY A 211 12.36 -26.91 -7.59
C GLY A 211 12.05 -25.47 -7.99
N ARG A 212 11.07 -25.21 -8.87
CA ARG A 212 10.59 -23.87 -9.21
C ARG A 212 9.85 -23.25 -8.02
N VAL A 213 10.18 -22.02 -7.65
CA VAL A 213 9.47 -21.28 -6.59
C VAL A 213 8.19 -20.69 -7.17
N LEU A 214 7.05 -20.96 -6.54
CA LEU A 214 5.76 -20.40 -6.92
C LEU A 214 5.33 -19.27 -5.98
N ASN A 215 5.56 -19.44 -4.67
CA ASN A 215 5.21 -18.45 -3.67
C ASN A 215 6.36 -18.25 -2.68
N ASP A 216 6.85 -17.02 -2.55
CA ASP A 216 7.88 -16.69 -1.56
C ASP A 216 7.29 -16.52 -0.15
N TYR A 217 8.15 -16.65 0.87
CA TYR A 217 7.76 -16.33 2.23
C TYR A 217 7.75 -14.81 2.44
N ILE A 218 6.57 -14.25 2.72
CA ILE A 218 6.41 -12.82 3.00
C ILE A 218 6.26 -12.52 4.51
N ARG A 219 5.86 -13.54 5.28
CA ARG A 219 5.72 -13.47 6.74
C ARG A 219 6.81 -14.26 7.46
N ARG A 220 7.41 -13.62 8.46
CA ARG A 220 8.36 -14.28 9.37
C ARG A 220 7.64 -15.33 10.23
N LYS A 221 8.28 -16.47 10.46
CA LYS A 221 7.81 -17.45 11.46
C LYS A 221 8.13 -16.95 12.86
N HIS A 222 7.15 -16.92 13.74
CA HIS A 222 7.32 -16.77 15.17
C HIS A 222 7.21 -18.14 15.88
N PRO A 223 7.95 -18.36 16.98
CA PRO A 223 7.84 -19.61 17.75
C PRO A 223 6.43 -19.91 18.27
N THR A 224 5.64 -18.86 18.50
CA THR A 224 4.26 -18.93 18.98
C THR A 224 3.24 -19.13 17.86
N ASP A 225 3.67 -19.11 16.60
CA ASP A 225 2.75 -19.31 15.48
C ASP A 225 2.20 -20.75 15.48
N PRO A 226 0.88 -20.92 15.31
CA PRO A 226 0.31 -22.21 14.94
C PRO A 226 1.03 -22.85 13.74
N ALA A 227 1.05 -24.18 13.70
CA ALA A 227 1.78 -24.93 12.66
C ALA A 227 1.33 -24.59 11.23
N HIS A 228 0.06 -24.22 11.05
CA HIS A 228 -0.57 -23.92 9.77
C HIS A 228 -0.79 -22.41 9.55
N THR A 229 -0.08 -21.55 10.27
CA THR A 229 -0.14 -20.10 10.00
C THR A 229 0.32 -19.82 8.58
N ALA A 230 -0.53 -19.14 7.80
CA ALA A 230 -0.24 -18.69 6.45
C ALA A 230 0.99 -17.77 6.42
N ARG A 231 1.89 -18.00 5.47
CA ARG A 231 3.16 -17.27 5.36
C ARG A 231 3.61 -16.99 3.95
N LEU A 232 3.03 -17.67 2.98
CA LEU A 232 3.36 -17.52 1.58
C LEU A 232 2.60 -16.33 0.99
N THR A 233 3.18 -15.72 -0.03
CA THR A 233 2.56 -14.63 -0.80
C THR A 233 1.17 -15.00 -1.30
N GLY A 234 0.99 -16.18 -1.89
CA GLY A 234 -0.30 -16.66 -2.40
C GLY A 234 -1.37 -16.87 -1.33
N GLU A 235 -0.97 -17.22 -0.10
CA GLU A 235 -1.91 -17.39 1.03
C GLU A 235 -2.37 -16.06 1.61
N LEU A 236 -1.51 -15.05 1.53
CA LEU A 236 -1.70 -13.75 2.18
C LEU A 236 -2.15 -12.65 1.20
N PHE A 237 -2.40 -13.00 -0.05
CA PHE A 237 -2.87 -12.09 -1.08
C PHE A 237 -4.22 -11.47 -0.72
N ALA A 238 -4.31 -10.14 -0.85
CA ALA A 238 -5.54 -9.39 -0.64
C ALA A 238 -6.19 -8.99 -1.97
N PHE A 239 -5.49 -8.22 -2.80
CA PHE A 239 -5.96 -7.72 -4.09
C PHE A 239 -4.82 -7.02 -4.85
N TYR A 240 -5.05 -6.75 -6.12
CA TYR A 240 -4.25 -5.85 -6.94
C TYR A 240 -4.82 -4.44 -6.97
N GLY A 241 -3.96 -3.47 -7.32
CA GLY A 241 -4.32 -2.07 -7.51
C GLY A 241 -3.74 -1.51 -8.80
N ASN A 242 -4.60 -1.02 -9.67
CA ASN A 242 -4.23 -0.44 -10.96
C ASN A 242 -4.48 1.07 -10.95
N LEU A 243 -3.41 1.84 -11.18
CA LEU A 243 -3.44 3.31 -11.30
C LEU A 243 -3.09 3.80 -12.72
N LEU A 244 -2.78 2.89 -13.64
CA LEU A 244 -2.06 3.18 -14.89
C LEU A 244 -2.90 2.92 -16.15
N SER A 245 -4.15 2.50 -15.98
CA SER A 245 -5.07 2.31 -17.10
C SER A 245 -6.22 3.32 -17.03
N PRO A 246 -6.64 3.89 -18.17
CA PRO A 246 -7.91 4.60 -18.27
C PRO A 246 -9.05 3.70 -17.80
N TRP A 247 -10.07 4.29 -17.19
CA TRP A 247 -11.26 3.58 -16.69
C TRP A 247 -12.11 2.89 -17.79
N GLU A 248 -11.69 2.94 -19.06
CA GLU A 248 -12.46 2.51 -20.24
C GLU A 248 -12.32 1.01 -20.59
N ASP A 249 -11.46 0.24 -19.92
CA ASP A 249 -11.30 -1.21 -20.18
C ASP A 249 -12.24 -2.11 -19.33
N LEU A 250 -13.16 -1.54 -18.55
CA LEU A 250 -14.28 -2.30 -18.00
C LEU A 250 -15.37 -2.34 -19.07
N PRO A 251 -15.92 -3.50 -19.46
CA PRO A 251 -17.04 -3.54 -20.41
C PRO A 251 -18.16 -2.67 -19.85
N GLY A 252 -18.36 -1.53 -20.48
CA GLY A 252 -19.38 -0.55 -20.12
C GLY A 252 -20.77 -1.17 -20.21
N GLU A 253 -21.71 -0.49 -19.58
CA GLU A 253 -23.16 -0.78 -19.55
C GLU A 253 -23.81 -1.04 -20.92
N ASP A 254 -23.09 -0.88 -22.03
CA ASP A 254 -23.55 -1.13 -23.40
C ASP A 254 -23.86 -2.61 -23.69
N THR A 255 -23.39 -3.55 -22.85
CA THR A 255 -23.75 -4.97 -23.01
C THR A 255 -25.16 -5.29 -22.54
N ILE A 256 -25.77 -4.46 -21.68
CA ILE A 256 -27.13 -4.71 -21.17
C ILE A 256 -28.21 -4.35 -22.20
N VAL A 257 -27.94 -3.39 -23.09
CA VAL A 257 -28.93 -2.97 -24.11
C VAL A 257 -29.06 -3.97 -25.27
N GLN A 258 -28.01 -4.74 -25.56
CA GLN A 258 -28.03 -5.74 -26.66
C GLN A 258 -28.72 -7.06 -26.30
N ILE A 259 -28.96 -7.36 -25.02
CA ILE A 259 -29.65 -8.60 -24.61
C ILE A 259 -31.18 -8.44 -24.69
N GLN A 260 -31.69 -7.20 -24.68
CA GLN A 260 -33.13 -6.94 -24.75
C GLN A 260 -33.71 -7.02 -26.19
N ASP A 261 -32.87 -6.92 -27.22
CA ASP A 261 -33.32 -6.87 -28.62
C ASP A 261 -33.34 -8.25 -29.34
N ARG A 262 -33.12 -9.34 -28.58
CA ARG A 262 -33.16 -10.73 -29.09
C ARG A 262 -34.44 -11.51 -28.73
N GLN A 263 -35.57 -10.84 -28.50
CA GLN A 263 -36.85 -11.53 -28.22
C GLN A 263 -37.74 -11.78 -29.45
N ASP A 264 -37.33 -11.40 -30.67
CA ASP A 264 -38.12 -11.63 -31.90
C ASP A 264 -37.58 -12.76 -32.80
N LEU A 265 -37.32 -13.96 -32.26
CA LEU A 265 -37.19 -15.15 -33.10
C LEU A 265 -38.53 -15.91 -33.18
N PRO A 266 -38.98 -16.32 -34.38
CA PRO A 266 -40.21 -17.08 -34.54
C PRO A 266 -40.11 -18.46 -33.88
N ASN A 267 -41.18 -18.85 -33.18
CA ASN A 267 -41.30 -20.15 -32.52
C ASN A 267 -41.01 -21.31 -33.48
N PRO A 268 -40.28 -22.36 -33.05
CA PRO A 268 -40.07 -23.55 -33.86
C PRO A 268 -41.39 -24.30 -34.10
N PRO A 269 -41.53 -25.02 -35.24
CA PRO A 269 -42.76 -25.71 -35.57
C PRO A 269 -43.04 -26.86 -34.59
N VAL A 270 -44.30 -26.95 -34.16
CA VAL A 270 -44.83 -28.01 -33.30
C VAL A 270 -44.82 -29.33 -34.07
N SER A 271 -44.02 -30.30 -33.60
CA SER A 271 -44.03 -31.67 -34.12
C SER A 271 -45.33 -32.37 -33.69
N THR A 272 -46.18 -32.70 -34.66
CA THR A 272 -47.41 -33.44 -34.43
C THR A 272 -47.09 -34.93 -34.35
N ILE A 273 -47.20 -35.51 -33.16
CA ILE A 273 -47.15 -36.97 -32.97
C ILE A 273 -48.56 -37.51 -33.21
N LEU A 274 -48.74 -38.30 -34.28
CA LEU A 274 -49.93 -39.14 -34.45
C LEU A 274 -49.83 -40.38 -33.54
N PRO A 275 -50.92 -40.78 -32.85
CA PRO A 275 -50.99 -42.08 -32.19
C PRO A 275 -51.45 -43.18 -33.17
N PRO A 276 -51.20 -44.47 -32.83
CA PRO A 276 -51.64 -45.62 -33.62
C PRO A 276 -53.16 -45.82 -33.63
#